data_AF-I1BXJ7-F1
#
_entry.id   AF-I1BXJ7-F1
#
_cell.length_a   1.000
_cell.length_b   1.000
_cell.length_c   1.000
_cell.angle_alpha   90.00
_cell.angle_beta   90.00
_cell.angle_gamma   90.00
#
_symmetry.space_group_name_H-M   'P 1'
#
loop_
_entity.id
_entity.type
_entity.pdbx_description
1 polymer ?
#
loop_
_entity_poly.entity_id
_entity_poly.type
_entity_poly.pdbx_seq_one_letter_code
_entity_poly.pdbx_strand_id
1 'polypeptide(L)'
;MLTGCLKTAKDVQMKLEELGHPMSYQSAINILHSVEIYAEIKKKKPLLTEKHKKARSAWAKKHQYWTPHHIDVTVKHGSGVLMLWGCITSEGPGYACQIYNGTMNSEVYQKILGTSLQDTMEYYGLNWETSVF
;
A
#
# COMPACT_ATOMS: atom_id res chain seq x y z
N MET A 1 -11.71 -17.57 27.33
CA MET A 1 -11.00 -16.28 27.33
C MET A 1 -10.90 -15.79 25.89
N LEU A 2 -11.71 -14.81 25.50
CA LEU A 2 -11.76 -14.25 24.13
C LEU A 2 -10.63 -13.20 23.95
N THR A 3 -9.38 -13.62 24.08
CA THR A 3 -8.22 -12.73 24.00
C THR A 3 -7.90 -12.40 22.53
N GLY A 4 -8.37 -11.25 22.03
CA GLY A 4 -7.80 -10.48 20.90
C GLY A 4 -7.72 -11.10 19.50
N CYS A 5 -7.94 -12.41 19.31
CA CYS A 5 -7.79 -13.10 18.03
C CYS A 5 -8.96 -12.86 17.07
N LEU A 6 -10.15 -12.58 17.60
CA LEU A 6 -11.39 -12.40 16.83
C LEU A 6 -11.58 -10.90 16.55
N LYS A 7 -11.60 -10.53 15.27
CA LYS A 7 -11.53 -9.12 14.84
C LYS A 7 -12.92 -8.50 14.63
N THR A 8 -13.96 -9.31 14.56
CA THR A 8 -15.34 -8.85 14.35
C THR A 8 -16.31 -9.57 15.28
N ALA A 9 -17.45 -8.92 15.55
CA ALA A 9 -18.53 -9.54 16.31
C ALA A 9 -19.08 -10.82 15.65
N LYS A 10 -18.98 -10.92 14.32
CA LYS A 10 -19.37 -12.11 13.57
C LYS A 10 -18.41 -13.28 13.81
N ASP A 11 -17.11 -13.00 13.91
CA ASP A 11 -16.11 -14.03 14.26
C ASP A 11 -16.35 -14.55 15.70
N VAL A 12 -16.75 -13.66 16.61
CA VAL A 12 -17.13 -14.02 17.99
C VAL A 12 -18.37 -14.89 18.01
N GLN A 13 -19.42 -14.52 17.26
CA GLN A 13 -20.64 -15.32 17.15
C GLN A 13 -20.33 -16.73 16.62
N MET A 14 -19.61 -16.82 15.50
CA MET A 14 -19.24 -18.10 14.88
C MET A 14 -18.40 -18.97 15.83
N LYS A 15 -17.49 -18.36 16.60
CA LYS A 15 -16.68 -19.09 17.57
C LYS A 15 -17.49 -19.64 18.75
N LEU A 16 -18.51 -18.92 19.18
CA LEU A 16 -19.40 -19.36 20.26
C LEU A 16 -20.36 -20.46 19.77
N GLU A 17 -20.81 -20.38 18.52
CA GLU A 17 -21.56 -21.46 17.86
C GLU A 17 -20.73 -22.76 17.77
N GLU A 18 -19.45 -22.68 17.38
CA GLU A 18 -18.53 -23.84 17.40
C GLU A 18 -18.38 -24.46 18.79
N LEU A 19 -18.44 -23.65 19.85
CA LEU A 19 -18.32 -24.11 21.25
C LEU A 19 -19.66 -24.63 21.81
N GLY A 20 -20.71 -24.75 20.99
CA GLY A 20 -22.01 -25.26 21.39
C GLY A 20 -22.91 -24.24 22.09
N HIS A 21 -22.60 -22.95 21.96
CA HIS A 21 -23.42 -21.85 22.46
C HIS A 21 -24.04 -21.08 21.28
N PRO A 22 -25.13 -21.61 20.67
CA PRO A 22 -25.80 -20.92 19.57
C PRO A 22 -26.47 -19.65 20.11
N MET A 23 -26.18 -18.53 19.46
CA MET A 23 -26.66 -17.22 19.89
C MET A 23 -26.79 -16.26 18.72
N SER A 24 -27.70 -15.29 18.87
CA SER A 24 -27.91 -14.28 17.84
C SER A 24 -26.72 -13.31 17.75
N TYR A 25 -26.55 -12.68 16.58
CA TYR A 25 -25.55 -11.61 16.40
C TYR A 25 -25.70 -10.49 17.44
N GLN A 26 -26.93 -10.08 17.75
CA GLN A 26 -27.19 -9.04 18.76
C GLN A 26 -26.80 -9.50 20.16
N SER A 27 -27.02 -10.78 20.49
CA SER A 27 -26.55 -11.37 21.74
C SER A 27 -25.02 -11.32 21.83
N ALA A 28 -24.31 -11.56 20.72
CA ALA A 28 -22.84 -11.44 20.68
C ALA A 28 -22.37 -10.00 20.95
N ILE A 29 -23.03 -9.01 20.36
CA ILE A 29 -22.75 -7.59 20.62
C ILE A 29 -23.01 -7.23 22.09
N ASN A 30 -24.12 -7.69 22.67
CA ASN A 30 -24.46 -7.41 24.06
C ASN A 30 -23.44 -8.01 25.04
N ILE A 31 -22.95 -9.23 24.77
CA ILE A 31 -21.88 -9.85 25.56
C ILE A 31 -20.58 -9.06 25.44
N LEU A 32 -20.19 -8.65 24.22
CA LEU A 32 -19.02 -7.80 24.00
C LEU A 32 -19.11 -6.50 24.80
N HIS A 33 -20.29 -5.86 24.81
CA HIS A 33 -20.53 -4.66 25.62
C HIS A 33 -20.46 -4.94 27.13
N SER A 34 -20.94 -6.10 27.60
CA SER A 34 -20.86 -6.48 29.03
C SER A 34 -19.42 -6.73 29.51
N VAL A 35 -18.50 -7.03 28.60
CA VAL A 35 -17.07 -7.17 28.89
C VAL A 35 -16.27 -5.93 28.47
N GLU A 36 -16.96 -4.79 28.29
CA GLU A 36 -16.39 -3.49 27.93
C GLU A 36 -15.60 -3.46 26.60
N ILE A 37 -15.95 -4.37 25.67
CA ILE A 37 -15.40 -4.38 24.32
C ILE A 37 -16.37 -3.65 23.37
N TYR A 38 -15.87 -2.57 22.78
CA TYR A 38 -16.61 -1.74 21.83
C TYR A 38 -16.01 -1.80 20.43
N ALA A 39 -16.84 -1.59 19.42
CA ALA A 39 -16.38 -1.48 18.05
C ALA A 39 -15.57 -0.18 17.85
N GLU A 40 -14.37 -0.30 17.27
CA GLU A 40 -13.57 0.87 16.86
C GLU A 40 -13.65 1.07 15.34
N ILE A 41 -13.85 2.31 14.91
CA ILE A 41 -13.76 2.68 13.49
C ILE A 41 -12.29 2.65 13.07
N LYS A 42 -11.95 1.79 12.11
CA LYS A 42 -10.59 1.71 11.54
C LYS A 42 -10.16 3.08 11.00
N LYS A 43 -9.03 3.59 11.51
CA LYS A 43 -8.42 4.83 10.99
C LYS A 43 -8.04 4.66 9.51
N LYS A 44 -8.41 5.64 8.68
CA LYS A 44 -8.03 5.65 7.25
C LYS A 44 -6.50 5.68 7.09
N LYS A 45 -5.97 4.86 6.19
CA LYS A 45 -4.55 4.80 5.85
C LYS A 45 -4.28 5.51 4.50
N PRO A 46 -3.15 6.22 4.34
CA PRO A 46 -2.14 6.48 5.36
C PRO A 46 -2.66 7.49 6.41
N LEU A 47 -2.37 7.23 7.69
CA LEU A 47 -2.70 8.17 8.76
C LEU A 47 -1.83 9.43 8.61
N LEU A 48 -2.44 10.56 8.32
CA LEU A 48 -1.72 11.83 8.16
C LEU A 48 -1.60 12.52 9.52
N THR A 49 -0.38 12.55 10.06
CA THR A 49 -0.04 13.36 11.23
C THR A 49 -0.15 14.84 10.88
N GLU A 50 -0.23 15.72 11.88
CA GLU A 50 -0.21 17.18 11.66
C GLU A 50 1.05 17.62 10.89
N LYS A 51 2.18 16.95 11.13
CA LYS A 51 3.41 17.13 10.35
C LYS A 51 3.19 16.83 8.87
N HIS A 52 2.57 15.69 8.53
CA HIS A 52 2.26 15.34 7.14
C HIS A 52 1.31 16.34 6.48
N LYS A 53 0.26 16.77 7.20
CA LYS A 53 -0.70 17.76 6.71
C LYS A 53 -0.03 19.10 6.40
N LYS A 54 0.80 19.60 7.32
CA LYS A 54 1.54 20.86 7.15
C LYS A 54 2.50 20.79 5.96
N ALA A 55 3.28 19.71 5.84
CA ALA A 55 4.21 19.53 4.74
C ALA A 55 3.50 19.46 3.38
N ARG A 56 2.42 18.69 3.28
CA ARG A 56 1.61 18.59 2.05
C ARG A 56 0.95 19.91 1.68
N SER A 57 0.44 20.66 2.66
CA SER A 57 -0.15 21.98 2.43
C SER A 57 0.88 22.98 1.93
N ALA A 58 2.07 23.02 2.53
CA ALA A 58 3.16 23.88 2.07
C ALA A 58 3.61 23.53 0.65
N TRP A 59 3.73 22.24 0.34
CA TRP A 59 4.05 21.78 -1.01
C TRP A 59 2.98 22.18 -2.03
N ALA A 60 1.68 22.01 -1.70
CA ALA A 60 0.59 22.38 -2.60
C ALA A 60 0.56 23.90 -2.86
N LYS A 61 0.75 24.73 -1.84
CA LYS A 61 0.84 26.19 -1.97
C LYS A 61 2.01 26.62 -2.85
N LYS A 62 3.17 25.97 -2.70
CA LYS A 62 4.35 26.24 -3.55
C LYS A 62 4.07 25.98 -5.03
N HIS A 63 3.22 25.01 -5.34
CA HIS A 63 2.92 24.58 -6.71
C HIS A 63 1.51 24.99 -7.17
N GLN A 64 0.91 26.01 -6.53
CA GLN A 64 -0.48 26.42 -6.79
C GLN A 64 -0.73 26.94 -8.21
N TYR A 65 0.32 27.30 -8.95
CA TYR A 65 0.24 27.81 -10.32
C TYR A 65 0.53 26.77 -11.40
N TRP A 66 0.62 25.49 -11.03
CA TRP A 66 0.72 24.42 -12.02
C TRP A 66 -0.58 24.37 -12.84
N THR A 67 -0.48 24.70 -14.13
CA THR A 67 -1.60 24.55 -15.07
C THR A 67 -1.93 23.06 -15.26
N PRO A 68 -3.16 22.70 -15.66
CA PRO A 68 -3.58 21.30 -15.85
C PRO A 68 -2.69 20.48 -16.79
N HIS A 69 -1.92 21.12 -17.66
CA HIS A 69 -0.99 20.44 -18.58
C HIS A 69 0.31 20.01 -17.89
N HIS A 70 0.55 20.46 -16.65
CA HIS A 70 1.65 20.03 -15.80
C HIS A 70 1.28 18.86 -14.87
N ILE A 71 0.01 18.41 -14.87
CA ILE A 71 -0.51 17.40 -13.92
C ILE A 71 -1.38 16.38 -14.66
N ASP A 72 -0.87 15.16 -14.83
CA ASP A 72 -1.68 14.02 -15.25
C ASP A 72 -2.41 13.40 -14.05
N VAL A 73 -3.74 13.38 -14.11
CA VAL A 73 -4.57 12.81 -13.05
C VAL A 73 -4.57 11.28 -13.15
N THR A 74 -3.95 10.60 -12.19
CA THR A 74 -3.92 9.13 -12.17
C THR A 74 -5.27 8.57 -11.72
N VAL A 75 -5.98 7.88 -12.62
CA VAL A 75 -7.24 7.19 -12.30
C VAL A 75 -6.94 5.87 -11.59
N LYS A 76 -7.46 5.66 -10.37
CA LYS A 76 -7.30 4.39 -9.64
C LYS A 76 -8.55 3.52 -9.81
N HIS A 77 -8.55 2.62 -10.79
CA HIS A 77 -9.60 1.60 -10.95
C HIS A 77 -9.01 0.18 -10.98
N GLY A 78 -9.79 -0.78 -10.48
CA GLY A 78 -9.81 -2.17 -10.98
C GLY A 78 -9.17 -3.24 -10.11
N SER A 79 -9.87 -4.36 -9.94
CA SER A 79 -9.59 -5.54 -9.10
C SER A 79 -8.37 -6.40 -9.55
N GLY A 80 -7.42 -5.81 -10.29
CA GLY A 80 -6.19 -6.45 -10.74
C GLY A 80 -5.02 -5.48 -10.62
N VAL A 81 -3.94 -5.89 -9.97
CA VAL A 81 -2.72 -5.08 -9.84
C VAL A 81 -1.68 -5.58 -10.84
N LEU A 82 -1.47 -4.81 -11.91
CA LEU A 82 -0.26 -4.96 -12.71
C LEU A 82 0.84 -4.18 -12.00
N MET A 83 1.79 -4.91 -11.41
CA MET A 83 2.95 -4.27 -10.80
C MET A 83 4.06 -4.21 -11.86
N LEU A 84 4.59 -3.01 -12.11
CA LEU A 84 5.67 -2.74 -13.04
C LEU A 84 6.83 -2.10 -12.28
N TRP A 85 8.04 -2.40 -12.70
CA TRP A 85 9.24 -1.66 -12.34
C TRP A 85 9.79 -0.99 -13.61
N GLY A 86 10.33 0.21 -13.49
CA GLY A 86 11.05 0.89 -14.55
C GLY A 86 12.02 1.90 -13.95
N CYS A 87 13.08 2.20 -14.69
CA CYS A 87 14.06 3.21 -14.29
C CYS A 87 13.92 4.48 -15.15
N ILE A 88 14.32 5.62 -14.58
CA ILE A 88 14.36 6.91 -15.27
C ILE A 88 15.78 7.45 -15.08
N THR A 89 16.44 7.82 -16.18
CA THR A 89 17.79 8.39 -16.20
C THR A 89 17.72 9.86 -16.64
N SER A 90 18.85 10.57 -16.59
CA SER A 90 18.96 11.92 -17.15
C SER A 90 18.69 11.97 -18.66
N GLU A 91 19.03 10.89 -19.35
CA GLU A 91 18.87 10.74 -20.80
C GLU A 91 17.43 10.40 -21.20
N GLY A 92 16.66 9.83 -20.27
CA GLY A 92 15.24 9.56 -20.47
C GLY A 92 14.72 8.33 -19.72
N PRO A 93 13.51 7.87 -20.05
CA PRO A 93 12.97 6.62 -19.54
C PRO A 93 13.86 5.43 -19.93
N GLY A 94 14.16 4.57 -18.96
CA GLY A 94 14.84 3.30 -19.19
C GLY A 94 13.87 2.14 -19.41
N TYR A 95 14.41 0.92 -19.43
CA TYR A 95 13.60 -0.28 -19.57
C TYR A 95 12.70 -0.50 -18.36
N ALA A 96 11.54 -1.11 -18.62
CA ALA A 96 10.56 -1.49 -17.62
C ALA A 96 10.23 -2.98 -17.73
N CYS A 97 9.96 -3.61 -16.58
CA CYS A 97 9.62 -5.01 -16.48
C CYS A 97 8.41 -5.24 -15.55
N GLN A 98 7.59 -6.23 -15.89
CA GLN A 98 6.46 -6.64 -15.06
C GLN A 98 6.93 -7.47 -13.86
N ILE A 99 6.34 -7.21 -12.69
CA ILE A 99 6.48 -8.01 -11.48
C ILE A 99 5.28 -8.96 -11.40
N TYR A 100 5.48 -10.20 -11.86
CA TYR A 100 4.41 -11.19 -12.02
C TYR A 100 3.79 -11.64 -10.69
N ASN A 101 4.58 -11.76 -9.63
CA ASN A 101 4.10 -12.23 -8.32
C ASN A 101 3.36 -11.15 -7.51
N GLY A 102 3.19 -9.94 -8.09
CA GLY A 102 2.54 -8.80 -7.45
C GLY A 102 3.24 -8.26 -6.20
N THR A 103 4.39 -8.84 -5.83
CA THR A 103 5.18 -8.51 -4.65
C THR A 103 6.63 -8.36 -5.05
N MET A 104 7.22 -7.20 -4.78
CA MET A 104 8.66 -6.97 -4.93
C MET A 104 9.38 -7.56 -3.71
N ASN A 105 10.28 -8.51 -3.92
CA ASN A 105 11.21 -9.00 -2.90
C ASN A 105 12.66 -8.67 -3.30
N SER A 106 13.61 -8.95 -2.41
CA SER A 106 15.03 -8.61 -2.62
C SER A 106 15.65 -9.35 -3.80
N GLU A 107 15.29 -10.60 -4.04
CA GLU A 107 15.81 -11.42 -5.14
C GLU A 107 15.32 -10.90 -6.50
N VAL A 108 14.02 -10.62 -6.61
CA VAL A 108 13.40 -10.03 -7.79
C VAL A 108 14.02 -8.65 -8.05
N TYR A 109 14.21 -7.84 -7.00
CA TYR A 109 14.82 -6.53 -7.15
C TYR A 109 16.27 -6.61 -7.66
N GLN A 110 17.11 -7.46 -7.04
CA GLN A 110 18.50 -7.67 -7.49
C GLN A 110 18.57 -8.18 -8.93
N LYS A 111 17.67 -9.09 -9.31
CA LYS A 111 17.58 -9.56 -10.70
C LYS A 111 17.26 -8.42 -11.65
N ILE A 112 16.30 -7.55 -11.30
CA ILE A 112 15.93 -6.39 -12.12
C ILE A 112 17.12 -5.42 -12.28
N LEU A 113 17.90 -5.21 -11.22
CA LEU A 113 19.13 -4.40 -11.29
C LEU A 113 20.16 -5.01 -12.26
N GLY A 114 20.38 -6.33 -12.18
CA GLY A 114 21.29 -7.05 -13.07
C GLY A 114 20.73 -7.35 -14.47
N THR A 115 19.50 -6.93 -14.79
CA THR A 115 18.93 -7.08 -16.13
C THR A 115 18.45 -5.73 -16.65
N SER A 116 17.24 -5.30 -16.30
CA SER A 116 16.57 -4.17 -16.92
C SER A 116 17.28 -2.84 -16.67
N LEU A 117 17.89 -2.68 -15.48
CA LEU A 117 18.71 -1.50 -15.22
C LEU A 117 20.04 -1.57 -15.97
N GLN A 118 20.72 -2.71 -15.94
CA GLN A 118 22.00 -2.90 -16.62
C GLN A 118 21.87 -2.68 -18.13
N ASP A 119 20.84 -3.25 -18.76
CA ASP A 119 20.52 -3.03 -20.18
C ASP A 119 20.27 -1.54 -20.48
N THR A 120 19.62 -0.82 -19.56
CA THR A 120 19.38 0.62 -19.69
C THR A 120 20.69 1.40 -19.65
N MET A 121 21.59 1.03 -18.73
CA MET A 121 22.89 1.68 -18.60
C MET A 121 23.73 1.47 -19.86
N GLU A 122 23.74 0.26 -20.41
CA GLU A 122 24.41 -0.03 -21.68
C GLU A 122 23.81 0.78 -22.83
N TYR A 123 22.47 0.82 -22.94
CA TYR A 123 21.77 1.56 -24.00
C TYR A 123 22.14 3.05 -24.03
N TYR A 124 22.20 3.68 -22.87
CA TYR A 124 22.55 5.11 -22.75
C TYR A 124 24.07 5.35 -22.58
N GLY A 125 24.90 4.31 -22.54
CA GLY A 125 26.34 4.42 -22.30
C GLY A 125 26.69 5.00 -20.91
N LEU A 126 25.84 4.76 -19.92
CA LEU A 126 25.99 5.27 -18.56
C LEU A 126 26.93 4.37 -17.76
N ASN A 127 27.79 5.00 -16.95
CA ASN A 127 28.70 4.25 -16.09
C ASN A 127 27.96 3.73 -14.84
N TRP A 128 27.99 2.40 -14.67
CA TRP A 128 27.46 1.69 -13.52
C TRP A 128 28.08 2.18 -12.19
N GLU A 129 29.40 2.43 -12.16
CA GLU A 129 30.13 2.81 -10.96
C GLU A 129 29.77 4.19 -10.42
N THR A 130 29.30 5.08 -11.31
CA THR A 130 28.89 6.44 -10.94
C THR A 130 27.41 6.53 -10.60
N SER A 131 26.67 5.44 -10.78
CA SER A 131 25.24 5.44 -10.62
C SER A 131 24.84 5.08 -9.18
N VAL A 132 23.82 5.77 -8.65
CA VAL A 132 23.32 5.57 -7.29
C VAL A 132 21.94 4.93 -7.37
N PHE A 133 21.83 3.67 -6.91
CA PHE A 133 20.58 2.90 -6.86
C PHE A 133 20.42 2.20 -5.52
#